data_AF-A0A327W7G0-F1
#
_entry.id   AF-A0A327W7G0-F1
#
_cell.length_a   1.000
_cell.length_b   1.000
_cell.length_c   1.000
_cell.angle_alpha   90.00
_cell.angle_beta   90.00
_cell.angle_gamma   90.00
#
_symmetry.space_group_name_H-M   'P 1'
#
loop_
_entity.id
_entity.type
_entity.pdbx_description
1 polymer ?
#
loop_
_entity_poly.entity_id
_entity_poly.type
_entity_poly.pdbx_seq_one_letter_code
_entity_poly.pdbx_strand_id
1 'polypeptide(L)'
;MRTYFLMAALLPAFYACHSPAVPKKNRPVQIDTMELVAPPDNMATRVASNEVSVAKTDSTTYIRFGSSYLSLDWLEPTPGMNDFELHPDTIYLTLQHPHTLEGQMLTITTTGNARLNVAQRYETTAIINSKHVLKHWKHYTSAWEALKPEADNFYICKKYSAEQKKAFPPSTIEELQEYMYRHLGKEAYAGVAGMASFEDSPTKVVISRYYLKITGLLQHSSENINKLLIIDVPIK
;
A
#
# COMPACT_ATOMS: atom_id res chain seq x y z
N MET A 1 -80.10 7.06 53.08
CA MET A 1 -80.87 6.75 51.84
C MET A 1 -80.33 7.59 50.70
N ARG A 2 -80.23 6.99 49.50
CA ARG A 2 -79.93 7.57 48.17
C ARG A 2 -78.45 7.69 47.75
N THR A 3 -78.01 6.56 47.19
CA THR A 3 -77.24 6.37 45.94
C THR A 3 -77.13 7.56 44.98
N TYR A 4 -75.90 7.86 44.49
CA TYR A 4 -75.59 8.34 43.13
C TYR A 4 -74.13 7.95 42.81
N PHE A 5 -73.92 6.97 41.94
CA PHE A 5 -73.64 7.04 40.49
C PHE A 5 -72.14 7.17 40.15
N LEU A 6 -71.57 6.03 39.77
CA LEU A 6 -70.29 5.83 39.11
C LEU A 6 -70.27 6.57 37.75
N MET A 7 -69.23 7.39 37.52
CA MET A 7 -68.76 7.70 36.17
C MET A 7 -67.41 7.03 35.96
N ALA A 8 -67.43 5.94 35.20
CA ALA A 8 -66.25 5.31 34.63
C ALA A 8 -65.77 6.16 33.44
N ALA A 9 -64.60 6.76 33.54
CA ALA A 9 -63.93 7.41 32.43
C ALA A 9 -63.34 6.34 31.50
N LEU A 10 -63.94 6.16 30.33
CA LEU A 10 -63.39 5.38 29.22
C LEU A 10 -62.27 6.18 28.54
N LEU A 11 -61.02 5.79 28.78
CA LEU A 11 -59.87 6.24 28.02
C LEU A 11 -59.86 5.57 26.63
N PRO A 12 -59.73 6.32 25.52
CA PRO A 12 -59.54 5.72 24.20
C PRO A 12 -58.11 5.16 24.10
N ALA A 13 -58.00 3.84 24.00
CA ALA A 13 -56.76 3.17 23.62
C ALA A 13 -56.48 3.44 22.14
N PHE A 14 -55.57 4.37 21.86
CA PHE A 14 -54.99 4.54 20.53
C PHE A 14 -54.08 3.33 20.23
N TYR A 15 -54.59 2.37 19.46
CA TYR A 15 -53.78 1.34 18.83
C TYR A 15 -52.96 1.98 17.71
N ALA A 16 -51.72 2.36 18.03
CA ALA A 16 -50.73 2.68 17.01
C ALA A 16 -50.37 1.39 16.27
N CYS A 17 -50.82 1.25 15.03
CA CYS A 17 -50.35 0.22 14.11
C CYS A 17 -48.87 0.46 13.79
N HIS A 18 -47.97 -0.08 14.61
CA HIS A 18 -46.57 -0.28 14.20
C HIS A 18 -46.52 -1.54 13.34
N SER A 19 -46.66 -1.37 12.02
CA SER A 19 -46.23 -2.38 11.08
C SER A 19 -44.69 -2.33 11.04
N PRO A 20 -43.96 -3.34 11.55
CA PRO A 20 -42.51 -3.36 11.41
C PRO A 20 -42.19 -3.40 9.91
N ALA A 21 -41.46 -2.39 9.44
CA ALA A 21 -40.99 -2.33 8.07
C ALA A 21 -40.15 -3.58 7.79
N VAL A 22 -40.63 -4.43 6.88
CA VAL A 22 -39.89 -5.62 6.45
C VAL A 22 -38.53 -5.16 5.92
N PRO A 23 -37.41 -5.62 6.48
CA PRO A 23 -36.09 -5.22 6.01
C PRO A 23 -35.96 -5.63 4.55
N LYS A 24 -35.79 -4.63 3.67
CA LYS A 24 -35.53 -4.85 2.25
C LYS A 24 -34.27 -5.72 2.17
N LYS A 25 -34.44 -6.94 1.67
CA LYS A 25 -33.35 -7.87 1.35
C LYS A 25 -32.39 -7.14 0.41
N ASN A 26 -31.18 -6.82 0.89
CA ASN A 26 -30.13 -6.23 0.07
C ASN A 26 -29.91 -7.15 -1.12
N ARG A 27 -30.20 -6.64 -2.32
CA ARG A 27 -29.80 -7.33 -3.55
C ARG A 27 -28.28 -7.37 -3.55
N PRO A 28 -27.64 -8.49 -3.97
CA PRO A 28 -26.21 -8.47 -4.24
C PRO A 28 -25.97 -7.35 -5.24
N VAL A 29 -25.15 -6.39 -4.85
CA VAL A 29 -24.65 -5.36 -5.77
C VAL A 29 -23.85 -6.14 -6.80
N GLN A 30 -24.37 -6.23 -8.02
CA GLN A 30 -23.55 -6.60 -9.17
C GLN A 30 -22.50 -5.50 -9.26
N ILE A 31 -21.28 -5.83 -8.83
CA ILE A 31 -20.11 -5.06 -9.22
C ILE A 31 -19.92 -5.46 -10.68
N ASP A 32 -20.56 -4.71 -11.58
CA ASP A 32 -20.22 -4.77 -13.00
C ASP A 32 -18.71 -4.63 -13.08
N THR A 33 -18.06 -5.65 -13.63
CA THR A 33 -16.62 -5.72 -13.78
C THR A 33 -16.21 -4.49 -14.58
N MET A 34 -15.75 -3.44 -13.90
CA MET A 34 -15.14 -2.30 -14.53
C MET A 34 -13.84 -2.81 -15.13
N GLU A 35 -13.90 -3.23 -16.38
CA GLU A 35 -12.70 -3.43 -17.19
C GLU A 35 -12.05 -2.04 -17.28
N LEU A 36 -10.94 -1.88 -16.56
CA LEU A 36 -10.16 -0.65 -16.59
C LEU A 36 -9.70 -0.44 -18.04
N VAL A 37 -10.33 0.53 -18.70
CA VAL A 37 -9.90 1.00 -20.01
C VAL A 37 -8.48 1.50 -19.83
N ALA A 38 -7.53 0.86 -20.51
CA ALA A 38 -6.15 1.31 -20.52
C ALA A 38 -6.12 2.81 -20.86
N PRO A 39 -5.36 3.64 -20.12
CA PRO A 39 -5.25 5.05 -20.44
C PRO A 39 -4.74 5.21 -21.89
N PRO A 40 -5.19 6.25 -22.60
CA PRO A 40 -4.82 6.44 -24.00
C PRO A 40 -3.29 6.54 -24.14
N ASP A 41 -2.74 5.85 -25.16
CA ASP A 41 -1.30 5.66 -25.37
C ASP A 41 -0.49 6.98 -25.40
N ASN A 42 -1.14 8.12 -25.66
CA ASN A 42 -0.53 9.45 -25.74
C ASN A 42 -0.15 10.06 -24.38
N MET A 43 -0.57 9.48 -23.24
CA MET A 43 -0.19 9.91 -21.89
C MET A 43 0.82 8.96 -21.22
N ALA A 44 1.21 7.90 -21.89
CA ALA A 44 2.13 6.91 -21.35
C ALA A 44 3.58 7.38 -21.47
N THR A 45 4.25 7.54 -20.32
CA THR A 45 5.71 7.64 -20.30
C THR A 45 6.28 6.25 -20.54
N ARG A 46 7.02 6.09 -21.63
CA ARG A 46 7.80 4.88 -21.86
C ARG A 46 8.92 4.85 -20.83
N VAL A 47 8.90 3.84 -19.99
CA VAL A 47 9.90 3.70 -18.93
C VAL A 47 11.07 2.85 -19.41
N ALA A 48 10.86 1.95 -20.38
CA ALA A 48 11.91 1.32 -21.19
C ALA A 48 11.36 0.73 -22.51
N SER A 49 11.83 -0.46 -22.93
CA SER A 49 11.45 -1.19 -24.15
C SER A 49 9.92 -1.20 -24.39
N ASN A 50 9.51 -1.56 -25.61
CA ASN A 50 8.11 -1.47 -26.06
C ASN A 50 7.07 -2.21 -25.18
N GLU A 51 7.50 -2.98 -24.18
CA GLU A 51 6.67 -3.85 -23.35
C GLU A 51 6.22 -3.22 -22.01
N VAL A 52 6.87 -2.16 -21.53
CA VAL A 52 6.52 -1.52 -20.24
C VAL A 52 6.33 -0.02 -20.36
N SER A 53 5.15 0.44 -19.97
CA SER A 53 4.79 1.86 -19.98
C SER A 53 4.08 2.25 -18.71
N VAL A 54 4.36 3.46 -18.22
CA VAL A 54 3.70 4.02 -17.05
C VAL A 54 2.95 5.27 -17.46
N ALA A 55 1.65 5.27 -17.27
CA ALA A 55 0.79 6.43 -17.49
C ALA A 55 0.23 6.90 -16.16
N LYS A 56 0.03 8.20 -16.01
CA LYS A 56 -0.60 8.78 -14.82
C LYS A 56 -1.84 9.55 -15.25
N THR A 57 -2.97 9.25 -14.62
CA THR A 57 -4.21 10.01 -14.77
C THR A 57 -4.67 10.40 -13.37
N ASP A 58 -4.76 11.70 -13.09
CA ASP A 58 -5.01 12.25 -11.76
C ASP A 58 -4.03 11.70 -10.70
N SER A 59 -4.54 10.95 -9.72
CA SER A 59 -3.75 10.26 -8.70
C SER A 59 -3.28 8.88 -9.13
N THR A 60 -3.96 8.26 -10.08
CA THR A 60 -3.79 6.85 -10.41
C THR A 60 -2.66 6.66 -11.41
N THR A 61 -1.77 5.74 -11.05
CA THR A 61 -0.62 5.31 -11.86
C THR A 61 -0.95 3.97 -12.47
N TYR A 62 -0.96 3.93 -13.79
CA TYR A 62 -1.20 2.75 -14.60
C TYR A 62 0.13 2.23 -15.12
N ILE A 63 0.43 0.97 -14.84
CA ILE A 63 1.67 0.29 -15.20
C ILE A 63 1.29 -0.86 -16.12
N ARG A 64 1.65 -0.75 -17.39
CA ARG A 64 1.46 -1.80 -18.39
C ARG A 64 2.69 -2.70 -18.44
N PHE A 65 2.48 -4.02 -18.49
CA PHE A 65 3.52 -5.00 -18.81
C PHE A 65 2.93 -6.04 -19.77
N GLY A 66 3.38 -6.02 -21.02
CA GLY A 66 2.84 -6.88 -22.08
C GLY A 66 1.34 -6.62 -22.32
N SER A 67 0.54 -7.67 -22.12
CA SER A 67 -0.93 -7.65 -22.24
C SER A 67 -1.66 -7.25 -20.95
N SER A 68 -0.94 -7.09 -19.84
CA SER A 68 -1.50 -6.85 -18.52
C SER A 68 -1.26 -5.43 -18.03
N TYR A 69 -2.14 -4.95 -17.16
CA TYR A 69 -2.10 -3.62 -16.56
C TYR A 69 -2.23 -3.72 -15.06
N LEU A 70 -1.57 -2.82 -14.36
CA LEU A 70 -1.70 -2.64 -12.92
C LEU A 70 -2.04 -1.18 -12.65
N SER A 71 -2.89 -0.92 -11.67
CA SER A 71 -3.16 0.44 -11.20
C SER A 71 -3.01 0.58 -9.70
N LEU A 72 -2.29 1.62 -9.29
CA LEU A 72 -2.09 2.05 -7.89
C LEU A 72 -1.97 3.57 -7.84
N ASP A 73 -2.32 4.18 -6.72
CA ASP A 73 -2.31 5.63 -6.60
C ASP A 73 -0.95 6.17 -6.11
N TRP A 74 -0.64 7.38 -6.56
CA TRP A 74 0.46 8.22 -6.07
C TRP A 74 1.86 7.65 -6.30
N LEU A 75 2.06 6.90 -7.39
CA LEU A 75 3.37 6.36 -7.76
C LEU A 75 3.96 7.13 -8.94
N GLU A 76 5.28 7.20 -8.99
CA GLU A 76 6.04 7.74 -10.13
C GLU A 76 7.20 6.81 -10.45
N PRO A 77 7.57 6.62 -11.74
CA PRO A 77 8.80 5.91 -12.08
C PRO A 77 10.01 6.55 -11.40
N THR A 78 10.83 5.76 -10.71
CA THR A 78 12.07 6.27 -10.12
C THR A 78 13.06 6.59 -11.24
N PRO A 79 13.51 7.86 -11.36
CA PRO A 79 14.40 8.27 -12.44
C PRO A 79 15.72 7.48 -12.45
N GLY A 80 16.13 6.98 -13.62
CA GLY A 80 17.42 6.31 -13.82
C GLY A 80 17.57 4.91 -13.20
N MET A 81 16.55 4.39 -12.52
CA MET A 81 16.60 3.05 -11.88
C MET A 81 15.94 1.96 -12.72
N ASN A 82 15.07 2.34 -13.65
CA ASN A 82 14.34 1.42 -14.48
C ASN A 82 15.15 1.06 -15.74
N ASP A 83 15.96 0.01 -15.63
CA ASP A 83 16.66 -0.63 -16.74
C ASP A 83 16.07 -2.02 -16.97
N PHE A 84 15.23 -2.15 -18.00
CA PHE A 84 14.54 -3.41 -18.30
C PHE A 84 15.38 -4.37 -19.16
N GLU A 85 16.52 -3.93 -19.69
CA GLU A 85 17.46 -4.85 -20.32
C GLU A 85 18.17 -5.69 -19.24
N LEU A 86 18.52 -5.04 -18.11
CA LEU A 86 19.12 -5.71 -16.96
C LEU A 86 18.07 -6.35 -16.04
N HIS A 87 16.91 -5.71 -15.86
CA HIS A 87 15.89 -6.10 -14.90
C HIS A 87 14.47 -6.11 -15.52
N PRO A 88 14.19 -6.99 -16.51
CA PRO A 88 12.93 -7.00 -17.27
C PRO A 88 11.68 -7.24 -16.42
N ASP A 89 11.84 -7.85 -15.24
CA ASP A 89 10.75 -8.16 -14.32
C ASP A 89 10.62 -7.19 -13.15
N THR A 90 11.46 -6.16 -13.06
CA THR A 90 11.48 -5.24 -11.92
C THR A 90 11.16 -3.81 -12.34
N ILE A 91 10.30 -3.16 -11.57
CA ILE A 91 9.91 -1.76 -11.78
C ILE A 91 10.21 -0.99 -10.51
N TYR A 92 11.04 0.04 -10.64
CA TYR A 92 11.36 0.97 -9.56
C TYR A 92 10.44 2.18 -9.62
N LEU A 93 9.75 2.41 -8.50
CA LEU A 93 8.77 3.46 -8.33
C LEU A 93 9.09 4.24 -7.06
N THR A 94 8.65 5.49 -7.01
CA THR A 94 8.69 6.35 -5.84
C THR A 94 7.27 6.74 -5.48
N LEU A 95 6.92 6.62 -4.20
CA LEU A 95 5.63 7.06 -3.68
C LEU A 95 5.64 8.58 -3.53
N GLN A 96 4.56 9.26 -3.89
CA GLN A 96 4.46 10.70 -3.69
C GLN A 96 4.19 11.01 -2.22
N HIS A 97 4.96 11.94 -1.65
CA HIS A 97 4.71 12.46 -0.31
C HIS A 97 3.44 13.33 -0.29
N PRO A 98 2.55 13.24 0.73
CA PRO A 98 2.65 12.48 1.98
C PRO A 98 1.89 11.14 1.97
N HIS A 99 1.68 10.53 0.80
CA HIS A 99 0.83 9.35 0.66
C HIS A 99 1.49 8.07 1.20
N THR A 100 0.68 7.03 1.41
CA THR A 100 1.11 5.68 1.85
C THR A 100 0.51 4.64 0.93
N LEU A 101 1.24 3.54 0.66
CA LEU A 101 0.72 2.37 -0.04
C LEU A 101 -0.27 1.57 0.84
N GLU A 102 -0.17 1.70 2.16
CA GLU A 102 -0.93 0.89 3.11
C GLU A 102 -2.44 1.14 3.03
N GLY A 103 -3.20 0.09 2.73
CA GLY A 103 -4.65 0.15 2.58
C GLY A 103 -5.14 0.66 1.22
N GLN A 104 -4.24 0.94 0.27
CA GLN A 104 -4.64 1.27 -1.10
C GLN A 104 -5.18 0.04 -1.84
N MET A 105 -6.06 0.26 -2.81
CA MET A 105 -6.52 -0.77 -3.73
C MET A 105 -5.51 -0.93 -4.87
N LEU A 106 -4.91 -2.10 -4.95
CA LEU A 106 -4.17 -2.58 -6.12
C LEU A 106 -5.15 -3.28 -7.05
N THR A 107 -5.26 -2.81 -8.28
CA THR A 107 -6.03 -3.51 -9.32
C THR A 107 -5.10 -4.04 -10.40
N ILE A 108 -5.35 -5.26 -10.84
CA ILE A 108 -4.63 -5.89 -11.95
C ILE A 108 -5.64 -6.27 -13.03
N THR A 109 -5.37 -5.89 -14.27
CA THR A 109 -6.21 -6.24 -15.42
C THR A 109 -5.38 -7.07 -16.38
N THR A 110 -5.91 -8.22 -16.78
CA THR A 110 -5.22 -9.17 -17.65
C THR A 110 -6.11 -9.56 -18.83
N THR A 111 -5.53 -9.86 -20.00
CA THR A 111 -6.31 -10.38 -21.13
C THR A 111 -6.67 -11.85 -20.88
N GLY A 112 -7.87 -12.08 -20.33
CA GLY A 112 -8.40 -13.41 -20.00
C GLY A 112 -8.30 -13.75 -18.52
N ASN A 113 -8.72 -14.97 -18.18
CA ASN A 113 -8.73 -15.48 -16.81
C ASN A 113 -7.29 -15.76 -16.35
N ALA A 114 -6.78 -14.97 -15.41
CA ALA A 114 -5.50 -15.20 -14.76
C ALA A 114 -5.71 -15.66 -13.31
N ARG A 115 -4.90 -16.62 -12.86
CA ARG A 115 -4.76 -16.91 -11.42
C ARG A 115 -3.53 -16.18 -10.91
N LEU A 116 -3.75 -15.03 -10.29
CA LEU A 116 -2.69 -14.19 -9.77
C LEU A 116 -2.44 -14.49 -8.28
N ASN A 117 -1.17 -14.56 -7.92
CA ASN A 117 -0.68 -14.53 -6.55
C ASN A 117 0.09 -13.22 -6.37
N VAL A 118 -0.41 -12.40 -5.44
CA VAL A 118 0.19 -11.12 -5.09
C VAL A 118 0.71 -11.20 -3.67
N ALA A 119 1.97 -10.85 -3.46
CA ALA A 119 2.59 -10.78 -2.14
C ALA A 119 3.19 -9.40 -1.90
N GLN A 120 3.11 -8.94 -0.65
CA GLN A 120 3.67 -7.67 -0.20
C GLN A 120 4.71 -7.91 0.88
N ARG A 121 5.77 -7.11 0.90
CA ARG A 121 6.67 -6.96 2.05
C ARG A 121 7.12 -5.51 2.15
N TYR A 122 7.77 -5.17 3.26
CA TYR A 122 8.34 -3.84 3.47
C TYR A 122 9.77 -3.94 3.99
N GLU A 123 10.48 -2.83 3.88
CA GLU A 123 11.79 -2.61 4.47
C GLU A 123 11.76 -1.34 5.32
N THR A 124 12.48 -1.39 6.44
CA THR A 124 12.67 -0.25 7.34
C THR A 124 14.14 0.16 7.41
N THR A 125 14.35 1.46 7.52
CA THR A 125 15.66 2.08 7.71
C THR A 125 15.64 2.96 8.95
N ALA A 126 16.83 3.17 9.53
CA ALA A 126 17.03 4.21 10.53
C ALA A 126 17.21 5.59 9.86
N ILE A 127 16.72 6.62 10.54
CA ILE A 127 16.86 8.04 10.18
C ILE A 127 17.28 8.85 11.40
N ILE A 128 18.13 9.86 11.20
CA ILE A 128 18.62 10.74 12.26
C ILE A 128 18.17 12.18 11.99
N ASN A 129 17.53 12.82 12.97
CA ASN A 129 17.05 14.21 12.89
C ASN A 129 16.15 14.50 11.67
N SER A 130 15.45 13.48 11.13
CA SER A 130 14.72 13.53 9.84
C SER A 130 15.56 13.95 8.61
N LYS A 131 16.87 14.15 8.76
CA LYS A 131 17.76 14.64 7.68
C LYS A 131 18.63 13.54 7.10
N HIS A 132 19.15 12.67 7.95
CA HIS A 132 20.10 11.64 7.52
C HIS A 132 19.39 10.29 7.45
N VAL A 133 19.01 9.88 6.24
CA VAL A 133 18.48 8.55 5.98
C VAL A 133 19.65 7.57 5.83
N LEU A 134 19.71 6.54 6.66
CA LEU A 134 20.83 5.60 6.70
C LEU A 134 20.68 4.48 5.66
N LYS A 135 20.50 4.86 4.38
CA LYS A 135 20.17 3.94 3.26
C LYS A 135 21.16 2.80 3.01
N HIS A 136 22.38 2.86 3.54
CA HIS A 136 23.44 1.87 3.29
C HIS A 136 24.01 1.23 4.56
N TRP A 137 23.32 1.38 5.70
CA TRP A 137 23.78 0.80 6.95
C TRP A 137 23.14 -0.56 7.25
N LYS A 138 22.06 -0.56 8.03
CA LYS A 138 21.28 -1.73 8.42
C LYS A 138 19.85 -1.50 7.97
N HIS A 139 19.21 -2.57 7.52
CA HIS A 139 17.81 -2.60 7.13
C HIS A 139 17.15 -3.83 7.70
N TYR A 140 15.90 -3.70 8.11
CA TYR A 140 15.06 -4.87 8.34
C TYR A 140 14.17 -5.06 7.12
N THR A 141 14.05 -6.31 6.66
CA THR A 141 13.14 -6.69 5.58
C THR A 141 12.15 -7.70 6.12
N SER A 142 10.86 -7.41 5.99
CA SER A 142 9.82 -8.34 6.43
C SER A 142 9.75 -9.58 5.55
N ALA A 143 9.18 -10.66 6.09
CA ALA A 143 8.76 -11.78 5.28
C ALA A 143 7.74 -11.35 4.21
N TRP A 144 7.66 -12.12 3.12
CA TRP A 144 6.62 -11.95 2.12
C TRP A 144 5.27 -12.40 2.68
N GLU A 145 4.26 -11.56 2.49
CA GLU A 145 2.91 -11.80 2.94
C GLU A 145 1.96 -11.82 1.74
N ALA A 146 1.26 -12.93 1.53
CA ALA A 146 0.27 -13.03 0.45
C ALA A 146 -0.91 -12.08 0.72
N LEU A 147 -1.27 -11.29 -0.28
CA LEU A 147 -2.48 -10.46 -0.25
C LEU A 147 -3.67 -11.31 -0.66
N LYS A 148 -4.75 -11.20 0.11
CA LYS A 148 -6.02 -11.83 -0.25
C LYS A 148 -6.75 -10.94 -1.25
N PRO A 149 -7.28 -11.49 -2.35
CA PRO A 149 -8.14 -10.72 -3.24
C PRO A 149 -9.45 -10.37 -2.52
N GLU A 150 -9.90 -9.12 -2.65
CA GLU A 150 -11.25 -8.69 -2.24
C GLU A 150 -12.29 -9.08 -3.31
N ALA A 151 -11.86 -9.07 -4.57
CA ALA A 151 -12.59 -9.55 -5.73
C ALA A 151 -11.57 -10.00 -6.79
N ASP A 152 -12.04 -10.50 -7.93
CA ASP A 152 -11.17 -10.97 -9.01
C ASP A 152 -10.19 -9.88 -9.45
N ASN A 153 -8.90 -10.11 -9.18
CA ASN A 153 -7.78 -9.20 -9.45
C ASN A 153 -7.78 -7.84 -8.69
N PHE A 154 -8.59 -7.71 -7.63
CA PHE A 154 -8.58 -6.55 -6.73
C PHE A 154 -7.98 -6.94 -5.38
N TYR A 155 -6.96 -6.21 -4.93
CA TYR A 155 -6.22 -6.50 -3.70
C TYR A 155 -6.09 -5.25 -2.84
N ILE A 156 -6.26 -5.38 -1.53
CA ILE A 156 -5.96 -4.29 -0.60
C ILE A 156 -4.52 -4.45 -0.10
N CYS A 157 -3.69 -3.44 -0.35
CA CYS A 157 -2.34 -3.38 0.18
C CYS A 157 -2.35 -3.43 1.70
N LYS A 158 -1.46 -4.25 2.27
CA LYS A 158 -1.46 -4.52 3.70
C LYS A 158 -1.12 -3.26 4.51
N LYS A 159 -1.82 -3.05 5.62
CA LYS A 159 -1.48 -2.08 6.67
C LYS A 159 -0.56 -2.72 7.70
N TYR A 160 0.40 -1.94 8.21
CA TYR A 160 1.37 -2.41 9.20
C TYR A 160 1.13 -1.75 10.56
N SER A 161 1.41 -2.48 11.64
CA SER A 161 1.31 -1.96 13.01
C SER A 161 2.43 -0.97 13.31
N ALA A 162 2.31 -0.23 14.43
CA ALA A 162 3.35 0.70 14.86
C ALA A 162 4.67 -0.02 15.18
N GLU A 163 4.60 -1.23 15.74
CA GLU A 163 5.74 -2.08 16.07
C GLU A 163 6.43 -2.57 14.79
N GLN A 164 5.65 -3.01 13.81
CA GLN A 164 6.16 -3.42 12.49
C GLN A 164 6.89 -2.27 11.78
N LYS A 165 6.32 -1.06 11.80
CA LYS A 165 6.94 0.15 11.23
C LYS A 165 8.25 0.55 11.90
N LYS A 166 8.47 0.09 13.12
CA LYS A 166 9.68 0.34 13.93
C LYS A 166 10.62 -0.86 14.01
N ALA A 167 10.28 -1.99 13.37
CA ALA A 167 11.13 -3.17 13.37
C ALA A 167 12.49 -2.82 12.74
N PHE A 168 13.59 -3.19 13.40
CA PHE A 168 14.94 -2.90 12.94
C PHE A 168 15.89 -3.97 13.48
N PRO A 169 17.01 -4.28 12.80
CA PRO A 169 17.98 -5.22 13.34
C PRO A 169 18.55 -4.70 14.67
N PRO A 170 18.83 -5.58 15.65
CA PRO A 170 19.51 -5.18 16.88
C PRO A 170 20.76 -4.36 16.56
N SER A 171 20.85 -3.18 17.18
CA SER A 171 21.90 -2.20 16.90
C SER A 171 22.30 -1.50 18.19
N THR A 172 23.59 -1.21 18.35
CA THR A 172 24.09 -0.45 19.51
C THR A 172 24.38 1.00 19.12
N ILE A 173 24.52 1.86 20.12
CA ILE A 173 24.85 3.26 19.87
C ILE A 173 26.27 3.40 19.30
N GLU A 174 27.20 2.54 19.71
CA GLU A 174 28.58 2.53 19.22
C GLU A 174 28.64 2.20 17.73
N GLU A 175 27.87 1.22 17.27
CA GLU A 175 27.79 0.86 15.84
C GLU A 175 27.25 2.02 15.00
N LEU A 176 26.20 2.71 15.49
CA LEU A 176 25.62 3.88 14.83
C LEU A 176 26.66 5.01 14.76
N GLN A 177 27.30 5.31 15.88
CA GLN A 177 28.33 6.34 16.00
C GLN A 177 29.50 6.10 15.04
N GLU A 178 29.99 4.86 14.97
CA GLU A 178 31.06 4.45 14.06
C GLU A 178 30.63 4.63 12.59
N TYR A 179 29.41 4.19 12.24
CA TYR A 179 28.87 4.35 10.89
C TYR A 179 28.75 5.84 10.51
N MET A 180 28.18 6.66 11.38
CA MET A 180 28.01 8.09 11.12
C MET A 180 29.34 8.81 10.96
N TYR A 181 30.32 8.50 11.80
CA TYR A 181 31.66 9.09 11.70
C TYR A 181 32.33 8.71 10.37
N ARG A 182 32.26 7.44 9.95
CA ARG A 182 32.92 6.95 8.74
C ARG A 182 32.25 7.38 7.44
N HIS A 183 30.92 7.41 7.40
CA HIS A 183 30.17 7.54 6.15
C HIS A 183 29.47 8.90 5.98
N LEU A 184 29.16 9.58 7.07
CA LEU A 184 28.43 10.87 7.05
C LEU A 184 29.25 12.05 7.60
N GLY A 185 30.39 11.77 8.22
CA GLY A 185 31.34 12.77 8.70
C GLY A 185 31.02 13.33 10.09
N LYS A 186 31.90 14.23 10.55
CA LYS A 186 31.91 14.74 11.93
C LYS A 186 30.64 15.52 12.30
N GLU A 187 30.07 16.27 11.37
CA GLU A 187 28.85 17.05 11.60
C GLU A 187 27.66 16.13 11.91
N ALA A 188 27.43 15.11 11.09
CA ALA A 188 26.38 14.13 11.33
C ALA A 188 26.62 13.38 12.64
N TYR A 189 27.86 12.95 12.90
CA TYR A 189 28.25 12.28 14.15
C TYR A 189 27.92 13.11 15.41
N ALA A 190 28.11 14.43 15.38
CA ALA A 190 27.81 15.29 16.52
C ALA A 190 26.33 15.19 16.97
N GLY A 191 25.42 14.87 16.05
CA GLY A 191 24.01 14.64 16.35
C GLY A 191 23.71 13.39 17.17
N VAL A 192 24.64 12.45 17.28
CA VAL A 192 24.47 11.17 18.01
C VAL A 192 25.53 10.91 19.08
N ALA A 193 26.54 11.77 19.20
CA ALA A 193 27.67 11.58 20.11
C ALA A 193 27.27 11.51 21.59
N GLY A 194 26.19 12.20 21.98
CA GLY A 194 25.68 12.23 23.35
C GLY A 194 24.52 11.28 23.63
N MET A 195 24.14 10.42 22.69
CA MET A 195 23.05 9.46 22.89
C MET A 195 23.48 8.31 23.79
N ALA A 196 22.57 7.84 24.65
CA ALA A 196 22.82 6.70 25.53
C ALA A 196 22.42 5.37 24.88
N SER A 197 21.39 5.37 24.03
CA SER A 197 20.90 4.20 23.31
C SER A 197 20.53 4.53 21.86
N PHE A 198 20.38 3.50 21.02
CA PHE A 198 19.98 3.65 19.63
C PHE A 198 18.53 4.17 19.51
N GLU A 199 17.67 3.75 20.43
CA GLU A 199 16.24 4.08 20.46
C GLU A 199 15.97 5.52 20.94
N ASP A 200 16.98 6.18 21.52
CA ASP A 200 16.86 7.56 21.96
C ASP A 200 16.70 8.53 20.77
N SER A 201 16.06 9.66 21.07
CA SER A 201 16.04 10.78 20.15
C SER A 201 17.48 11.24 19.86
N PRO A 202 17.85 11.54 18.60
CA PRO A 202 16.96 11.82 17.46
C PRO A 202 16.82 10.68 16.44
N THR A 203 17.10 9.44 16.81
CA THR A 203 16.93 8.29 15.92
C THR A 203 15.47 7.91 15.78
N LYS A 204 15.05 7.59 14.56
CA LYS A 204 13.75 6.98 14.27
C LYS A 204 13.92 5.86 13.27
N VAL A 205 13.11 4.83 13.41
CA VAL A 205 12.98 3.77 12.39
C VAL A 205 11.68 4.01 11.64
N VAL A 206 11.76 3.95 10.31
CA VAL A 206 10.63 4.18 9.41
C VAL A 206 10.66 3.19 8.25
N ILE A 207 9.51 2.93 7.64
CA ILE A 207 9.45 2.19 6.38
C ILE A 207 10.10 3.04 5.28
N SER A 208 11.17 2.52 4.68
CA SER A 208 11.87 3.13 3.55
C SER A 208 11.33 2.68 2.22
N ARG A 209 10.77 1.47 2.15
CA ARG A 209 10.41 0.83 0.88
C ARG A 209 9.34 -0.23 1.06
N TYR A 210 8.43 -0.29 0.09
CA TYR A 210 7.50 -1.40 -0.08
C TYR A 210 7.91 -2.24 -1.30
N TYR A 211 7.54 -3.51 -1.26
CA TYR A 211 7.73 -4.42 -2.38
C TYR A 211 6.41 -5.12 -2.67
N LEU A 212 6.02 -5.16 -3.94
CA LEU A 212 4.90 -5.97 -4.42
C LEU A 212 5.42 -6.98 -5.43
N LYS A 213 5.20 -8.27 -5.16
CA LYS A 213 5.51 -9.36 -6.08
C LYS A 213 4.20 -9.89 -6.65
N ILE A 214 4.12 -9.93 -7.97
CA ILE A 214 2.95 -10.40 -8.71
C ILE A 214 3.41 -11.58 -9.55
N THR A 215 2.81 -12.73 -9.32
CA THR A 215 3.09 -13.95 -10.06
C THR A 215 1.80 -14.59 -10.56
N GLY A 216 1.78 -15.19 -11.74
CA GLY A 216 0.60 -15.88 -12.23
C GLY A 216 0.76 -16.42 -13.65
N LEU A 217 -0.17 -17.28 -14.03
CA LEU A 217 -0.22 -17.83 -15.39
C LEU A 217 -1.52 -17.38 -16.06
N LEU A 218 -1.40 -16.86 -17.28
CA LEU A 218 -2.56 -16.56 -18.12
C LEU A 218 -3.15 -17.87 -18.66
N GLN A 219 -4.44 -18.11 -18.41
CA GLN A 219 -5.10 -19.30 -18.98
C GLN A 219 -5.06 -19.24 -20.50
N HIS A 220 -4.71 -20.36 -21.13
CA HIS A 220 -4.57 -20.50 -22.59
C HIS A 220 -3.44 -19.67 -23.22
N SER A 221 -2.49 -19.16 -22.42
CA SER A 221 -1.26 -18.53 -22.90
C SER A 221 -0.05 -19.17 -22.23
N SER A 222 1.10 -19.14 -22.91
CA SER A 222 2.40 -19.46 -22.31
C SER A 222 2.99 -18.26 -21.56
N GLU A 223 2.30 -17.13 -21.53
CA GLU A 223 2.73 -15.90 -20.85
C GLU A 223 2.63 -16.06 -19.33
N ASN A 224 3.78 -15.98 -18.67
CA ASN A 224 3.91 -15.99 -17.22
C ASN A 224 4.04 -14.55 -16.72
N ILE A 225 3.13 -14.15 -15.84
CA ILE A 225 3.25 -12.90 -15.12
C ILE A 225 4.23 -13.13 -13.98
N ASN A 226 5.39 -12.49 -14.04
CA ASN A 226 6.35 -12.42 -12.94
C ASN A 226 6.86 -10.98 -12.89
N LYS A 227 6.39 -10.20 -11.92
CA LYS A 227 6.74 -8.79 -11.78
C LYS A 227 7.01 -8.44 -10.33
N LEU A 228 8.04 -7.62 -10.12
CA LEU A 228 8.43 -7.07 -8.83
C LEU A 228 8.38 -5.54 -8.93
N LEU A 229 7.49 -4.93 -8.15
CA LEU A 229 7.48 -3.49 -7.96
C LEU A 229 8.26 -3.17 -6.70
N ILE A 230 9.25 -2.29 -6.82
CA ILE A 230 10.05 -1.75 -5.72
C ILE A 230 9.65 -0.29 -5.56
N ILE A 231 9.03 0.04 -4.44
CA ILE A 231 8.41 1.35 -4.20
C ILE A 231 9.15 2.05 -3.07
N ASP A 232 9.96 3.05 -3.39
CA ASP A 232 10.66 3.89 -2.42
C ASP A 232 9.69 4.87 -1.75
N VAL A 233 9.80 4.99 -0.43
CA VAL A 233 9.04 5.95 0.38
C VAL A 233 9.93 7.18 0.62
N PRO A 234 9.55 8.38 0.13
CA PRO A 234 10.31 9.59 0.39
C PRO A 234 10.20 9.97 1.86
N ILE A 235 11.36 10.10 2.52
CA ILE A 235 11.48 10.54 3.90
C ILE A 235 11.88 12.03 3.87
N LYS A 236 11.09 12.87 4.54
CA LYS A 236 11.35 14.30 4.73
C LYS A 236 11.65 14.62 6.18
#